data_AF-A0A6V7IL61-F1
#
_entry.id   AF-A0A6V7IL61-F1
#
_cell.length_a   1.000
_cell.length_b   1.000
_cell.length_c   1.000
_cell.angle_alpha   90.00
_cell.angle_beta   90.00
_cell.angle_gamma   90.00
#
_symmetry.space_group_name_H-M   'P 1'
#
loop_
_entity.id
_entity.type
_entity.pdbx_description
1 polymer ?
#
loop_
_entity_poly.entity_id
_entity_poly.type
_entity_poly.pdbx_seq_one_letter_code
_entity_poly.pdbx_strand_id
1 'polypeptide(L)'
;SHSNKLVQEALDALQPDDVLRVGGAGHKVMLLLEGKAHAYVFASPGCKKWDTCAPEAVLKAAGGNLTDLNGNPYSYDVTAVYPNKEGVLATAPGQNHAWYIGKIPQTVKQELECQSSKH
;
A
#
# COMPACT_ATOMS: atom_id res chain seq x y z
N SER A 1 19.74 0.81 2.76
CA SER A 1 18.28 0.57 2.87
C SER A 1 17.60 0.88 1.54
N HIS A 2 17.51 -0.10 0.63
CA HIS A 2 16.93 0.10 -0.72
C HIS A 2 15.40 0.27 -0.73
N SER A 3 14.69 -0.31 0.25
CA SER A 3 13.23 -0.19 0.39
C SER A 3 12.75 1.26 0.57
N ASN A 4 13.51 2.08 1.29
CA ASN A 4 13.16 3.49 1.50
C ASN A 4 13.22 4.31 0.21
N LYS A 5 14.05 3.89 -0.76
CA LYS A 5 14.15 4.53 -2.09
C LYS A 5 12.91 4.27 -2.93
N LEU A 6 12.45 3.01 -2.98
CA LEU A 6 11.24 2.63 -3.73
C LEU A 6 9.99 3.32 -3.19
N VAL A 7 9.87 3.44 -1.86
CA VAL A 7 8.78 4.19 -1.22
C VAL A 7 8.81 5.66 -1.68
N GLN A 8 9.98 6.29 -1.66
CA GLN A 8 10.10 7.68 -2.09
C GLN A 8 9.79 7.86 -3.58
N GLU A 9 10.32 6.99 -4.45
CA GLU A 9 10.01 7.02 -5.89
C GLU A 9 8.52 6.85 -6.19
N ALA A 10 7.83 5.96 -5.46
CA ALA A 10 6.39 5.78 -5.58
C ALA A 10 5.62 7.04 -5.14
N LEU A 11 6.03 7.66 -4.03
CA LEU A 11 5.42 8.89 -3.53
C LEU A 11 5.66 10.07 -4.50
N ASP A 12 6.88 10.24 -5.00
CA ASP A 12 7.23 11.33 -5.93
C ASP A 12 6.41 11.25 -7.23
N ALA A 13 6.14 10.04 -7.72
CA ALA A 13 5.32 9.81 -8.91
C ALA A 13 3.85 10.21 -8.74
N LEU A 14 3.35 10.23 -7.49
CA LEU A 14 1.99 10.66 -7.16
C LEU A 14 1.87 12.18 -7.05
N GLN A 15 2.99 12.92 -7.00
CA GLN A 15 3.03 14.37 -6.85
C GLN A 15 2.16 14.89 -5.69
N PRO A 16 2.32 14.39 -4.45
CA PRO A 16 1.50 14.77 -3.32
C PRO A 16 1.79 16.21 -2.89
N ASP A 17 0.76 16.92 -2.42
CA ASP A 17 0.92 18.23 -1.79
C ASP A 17 1.66 18.13 -0.44
N ASP A 18 1.42 17.06 0.32
CA ASP A 18 2.07 16.78 1.59
C ASP A 18 2.29 15.28 1.81
N VAL A 19 3.33 14.92 2.57
CA VAL A 19 3.73 13.54 2.87
C VAL A 19 3.84 13.31 4.37
N LEU A 20 2.85 12.61 4.93
CA LEU A 20 2.83 12.20 6.33
C LEU A 20 3.63 10.91 6.55
N ARG A 21 4.75 10.99 7.27
CA ARG A 21 5.56 9.82 7.64
C ARG A 21 5.23 9.34 9.05
N VAL A 22 4.35 8.34 9.16
CA VAL A 22 3.92 7.77 10.45
C VAL A 22 4.08 6.24 10.54
N GLY A 23 4.35 5.76 11.75
CA GLY A 23 4.45 4.33 12.08
C GLY A 23 3.08 3.65 12.23
N GLY A 24 3.03 2.34 11.95
CA GLY A 24 1.85 1.49 12.11
C GLY A 24 0.94 1.43 10.88
N ALA A 25 0.60 0.22 10.40
CA ALA A 25 -0.27 0.05 9.24
C ALA A 25 -1.72 0.47 9.56
N GLY A 26 -2.25 0.03 10.72
CA GLY A 26 -3.58 0.43 11.19
C GLY A 26 -3.73 1.94 11.38
N HIS A 27 -2.72 2.60 11.94
CA HIS A 27 -2.74 4.07 12.10
C HIS A 27 -2.80 4.78 10.75
N LYS A 28 -2.04 4.32 9.74
CA LYS A 28 -2.11 4.91 8.39
C LYS A 28 -3.49 4.76 7.76
N VAL A 29 -4.17 3.64 7.96
CA VAL A 29 -5.56 3.45 7.50
C VAL A 29 -6.54 4.35 8.26
N MET A 30 -6.35 4.55 9.57
CA MET A 30 -7.17 5.49 10.34
C MET A 30 -7.06 6.92 9.81
N LEU A 31 -5.87 7.36 9.38
CA LEU A 31 -5.72 8.69 8.75
C LEU A 31 -6.53 8.83 7.44
N LEU A 32 -6.70 7.73 6.69
CA LEU A 32 -7.57 7.73 5.50
C LEU A 32 -9.05 7.85 5.88
N LEU A 33 -9.47 7.13 6.92
CA LEU A 33 -10.85 7.15 7.43
C LEU A 33 -11.22 8.50 8.05
N GLU A 34 -10.26 9.17 8.68
CA GLU A 34 -10.44 10.50 9.28
C GLU A 34 -10.33 11.65 8.26
N GLY A 35 -10.07 11.35 6.98
CA GLY A 35 -9.89 12.37 5.93
C GLY A 35 -8.62 13.20 6.09
N LYS A 36 -7.64 12.72 6.87
CA LYS A 36 -6.34 13.38 7.07
C LYS A 36 -5.31 13.02 6.00
N ALA A 37 -5.56 11.96 5.22
CA ALA A 37 -4.75 11.56 4.09
C ALA A 37 -5.65 10.98 2.97
N HIS A 38 -5.18 11.08 1.73
CA HIS A 38 -5.91 10.55 0.56
C HIS A 38 -5.44 9.15 0.16
N ALA A 39 -4.15 8.87 0.33
CA ALA A 39 -3.54 7.59 0.00
C ALA A 39 -2.45 7.20 1.01
N TYR A 40 -2.33 5.90 1.23
CA TYR A 40 -1.25 5.25 1.97
C TYR A 40 -0.47 4.38 0.97
N VAL A 41 0.82 4.69 0.79
CA VAL A 41 1.72 3.96 -0.10
C VAL A 41 2.86 3.33 0.71
N PHE A 42 3.12 2.05 0.46
CA PHE A 42 4.24 1.31 1.03
C PHE A 42 4.87 0.39 -0.01
N ALA A 43 5.84 0.91 -0.76
CA ALA A 43 6.64 0.14 -1.72
C ALA A 43 7.82 -0.58 -1.05
N SER A 44 7.52 -1.48 -0.12
CA SER A 44 8.50 -2.32 0.54
C SER A 44 7.90 -3.68 0.86
N PRO A 45 8.67 -4.77 0.76
CA PRO A 45 8.25 -6.04 1.32
C PRO A 45 8.16 -5.92 2.84
N GLY A 46 7.34 -6.75 3.47
CA GLY A 46 7.37 -6.94 4.93
C GLY A 46 6.11 -6.55 5.69
N CYS A 47 5.08 -5.99 5.04
CA CYS A 47 3.76 -5.95 5.65
C CYS A 47 3.17 -7.37 5.71
N LYS A 48 2.75 -7.78 6.90
CA LYS A 48 2.20 -9.12 7.13
C LYS A 48 0.69 -9.09 6.96
N LYS A 49 0.09 -10.28 6.75
CA LYS A 49 -1.38 -10.41 6.62
C LYS A 49 -2.14 -9.77 7.78
N TRP A 50 -1.63 -9.92 9.00
CA TRP A 50 -2.26 -9.35 10.19
C TRP A 50 -2.12 -7.82 10.30
N ASP A 51 -1.18 -7.21 9.58
CA ASP A 51 -1.04 -5.75 9.54
C ASP A 51 -2.09 -5.10 8.62
N THR A 52 -2.65 -5.85 7.66
CA THR A 52 -3.59 -5.33 6.66
C THR A 52 -5.02 -5.86 6.81
N CYS A 53 -5.24 -7.06 7.36
CA CYS A 53 -6.57 -7.70 7.40
C CYS A 53 -7.64 -6.85 8.10
N ALA A 54 -7.43 -6.51 9.38
CA ALA A 54 -8.40 -5.71 10.13
C ALA A 54 -8.54 -4.28 9.56
N PRO A 55 -7.46 -3.55 9.25
CA PRO A 55 -7.57 -2.23 8.64
C PRO A 55 -8.28 -2.24 7.27
N GLU A 56 -8.02 -3.23 6.42
CA GLU A 56 -8.68 -3.38 5.13
C GLU A 56 -10.18 -3.56 5.28
N ALA A 57 -10.62 -4.43 6.20
CA ALA A 57 -12.04 -4.69 6.41
C ALA A 57 -12.80 -3.41 6.78
N VAL A 58 -12.23 -2.61 7.69
CA VAL A 58 -12.81 -1.33 8.12
C VAL A 58 -12.78 -0.31 6.98
N LEU A 59 -11.65 -0.19 6.27
CA LEU A 59 -11.53 0.75 5.15
C LEU A 59 -12.50 0.43 4.01
N LYS A 60 -12.64 -0.84 3.65
CA LYS A 60 -13.61 -1.30 2.64
C LYS A 60 -15.04 -1.04 3.07
N ALA A 61 -15.38 -1.31 4.34
CA ALA A 61 -16.72 -1.00 4.87
C ALA A 61 -17.07 0.49 4.80
N ALA A 62 -16.06 1.37 4.90
CA ALA A 62 -16.21 2.81 4.73
C ALA A 62 -16.19 3.28 3.27
N GLY A 63 -16.00 2.38 2.29
CA GLY A 63 -15.96 2.71 0.86
C GLY A 63 -14.57 3.07 0.32
N GLY A 64 -13.50 2.79 1.07
CA GLY A 64 -12.12 2.89 0.60
C GLY A 64 -11.61 1.57 -0.01
N ASN A 65 -10.35 1.56 -0.45
CA ASN A 65 -9.71 0.40 -1.08
C ASN A 65 -8.34 0.14 -0.45
N LEU A 66 -7.95 -1.13 -0.38
CA LEU A 66 -6.62 -1.59 0.04
C LEU A 66 -6.23 -2.79 -0.83
N THR A 67 -5.06 -2.71 -1.46
CA THR A 67 -4.50 -3.72 -2.38
C THR A 67 -2.97 -3.74 -2.26
N ASP A 68 -2.31 -4.56 -3.07
CA ASP A 68 -0.88 -4.36 -3.39
C ASP A 68 -0.68 -3.16 -4.34
N LEU A 69 0.57 -2.85 -4.70
CA LEU A 69 0.85 -1.76 -5.64
C LEU A 69 0.40 -2.04 -7.09
N ASN A 70 0.08 -3.29 -7.41
CA ASN A 70 -0.42 -3.73 -8.71
C ASN A 70 -1.96 -3.65 -8.80
N GLY A 71 -2.64 -3.45 -7.67
CA GLY A 71 -4.10 -3.46 -7.57
C GLY A 71 -4.71 -4.82 -7.27
N ASN A 72 -3.89 -5.83 -6.96
CA ASN A 72 -4.40 -7.15 -6.59
C ASN A 72 -4.90 -7.14 -5.14
N PRO A 73 -6.07 -7.74 -4.87
CA PRO A 73 -6.57 -7.90 -3.52
C PRO A 73 -5.73 -8.92 -2.73
N TYR A 74 -5.65 -8.74 -1.41
CA TYR A 74 -5.05 -9.74 -0.55
C TYR A 74 -5.99 -10.93 -0.32
N SER A 75 -5.44 -12.14 -0.36
CA SER A 75 -6.09 -13.30 0.25
C SER A 75 -5.57 -13.49 1.68
N TYR A 76 -6.50 -13.62 2.61
CA TYR A 76 -6.26 -13.88 4.01
C TYR A 76 -6.42 -15.35 4.40
N ASP A 77 -6.54 -16.23 3.40
CA ASP A 77 -6.68 -17.66 3.62
C ASP A 77 -5.41 -18.27 4.24
N VAL A 78 -5.61 -19.43 4.90
CA VAL A 78 -4.53 -20.24 5.47
C VAL A 78 -3.48 -20.63 4.42
N THR A 79 -3.91 -20.85 3.18
CA THR A 79 -3.05 -21.28 2.06
C THR A 79 -2.41 -20.11 1.30
N ALA A 80 -2.80 -18.87 1.56
CA ALA A 80 -2.28 -17.73 0.79
C ALA A 80 -0.78 -17.51 1.05
N VAL A 81 -0.05 -17.16 -0.01
CA VAL A 81 1.40 -16.96 0.01
C VAL A 81 1.77 -15.87 1.03
N TYR A 82 2.85 -16.10 1.76
CA TYR A 82 3.34 -15.22 2.81
C TYR A 82 4.87 -15.10 2.73
N PRO A 83 5.45 -13.91 2.97
CA PRO A 83 4.82 -12.60 3.23
C PRO A 83 4.26 -11.94 1.96
N ASN A 84 3.46 -10.86 2.11
CA ASN A 84 3.14 -9.97 0.99
C ASN A 84 4.43 -9.27 0.55
N LYS A 85 4.77 -9.44 -0.73
CA LYS A 85 6.03 -8.95 -1.27
C LYS A 85 5.83 -7.78 -2.24
N GLU A 86 4.59 -7.49 -2.61
CA GLU A 86 4.16 -6.54 -3.64
C GLU A 86 3.82 -5.15 -3.08
N GLY A 87 4.10 -4.91 -1.79
CA GLY A 87 3.88 -3.64 -1.10
C GLY A 87 2.42 -3.42 -0.71
N VAL A 88 2.04 -2.23 -0.25
CA VAL A 88 0.65 -1.89 0.13
C VAL A 88 0.25 -0.56 -0.49
N LEU A 89 -0.93 -0.51 -1.11
CA LEU A 89 -1.60 0.70 -1.52
C LEU A 89 -3.00 0.74 -0.89
N ALA A 90 -3.31 1.80 -0.17
CA ALA A 90 -4.66 2.06 0.31
C ALA A 90 -5.12 3.47 -0.04
N THR A 91 -6.40 3.64 -0.31
CA THR A 91 -6.99 4.94 -0.67
C THR A 91 -8.24 5.20 0.16
N ALA A 92 -8.41 6.46 0.56
CA ALA A 92 -9.56 6.91 1.33
C ALA A 92 -10.89 6.74 0.56
N PRO A 93 -12.04 6.70 1.24
CA PRO A 93 -13.34 6.70 0.59
C PRO A 93 -13.51 7.83 -0.43
N GLY A 94 -14.06 7.52 -1.60
CA GLY A 94 -14.29 8.48 -2.68
C GLY A 94 -13.07 8.79 -3.56
N GLN A 95 -11.90 8.20 -3.27
CA GLN A 95 -10.70 8.34 -4.11
C GLN A 95 -10.71 7.33 -5.28
N ASN A 96 -10.17 7.73 -6.43
CA ASN A 96 -10.03 6.84 -7.59
C ASN A 96 -8.81 5.93 -7.44
N HIS A 97 -9.01 4.75 -6.87
CA HIS A 97 -7.92 3.80 -6.60
C HIS A 97 -7.09 3.43 -7.84
N ALA A 98 -7.75 3.26 -9.00
CA ALA A 98 -7.08 2.91 -10.27
C ALA A 98 -6.13 4.01 -10.75
N TRP A 99 -6.43 5.28 -10.46
CA TRP A 99 -5.53 6.39 -10.78
C TRP A 99 -4.18 6.26 -10.05
N TYR A 100 -4.20 5.93 -8.76
CA TYR A 100 -2.97 5.74 -7.98
C TYR A 100 -2.15 4.56 -8.49
N ILE A 101 -2.80 3.42 -8.78
CA ILE A 101 -2.14 2.24 -9.35
C ILE A 101 -1.43 2.57 -10.67
N GLY A 102 -2.10 3.35 -11.54
CA GLY A 102 -1.57 3.75 -12.85
C GLY A 102 -0.46 4.78 -12.79
N LYS A 103 -0.35 5.53 -11.67
CA LYS A 103 0.71 6.52 -11.46
C LYS A 103 1.99 5.94 -10.87
N ILE A 104 1.88 4.84 -10.12
CA ILE A 104 3.07 4.16 -9.58
C ILE A 104 3.90 3.60 -10.74
N PRO A 105 5.19 3.96 -10.87
CA PRO A 105 6.03 3.53 -11.98
C PRO A 105 6.20 2.01 -12.04
N GLN A 106 6.22 1.45 -13.25
CA GLN A 106 6.45 0.00 -13.43
C GLN A 106 7.82 -0.43 -12.92
N THR A 107 8.82 0.45 -12.98
CA THR A 107 10.17 0.21 -12.42
C THR A 107 10.13 -0.05 -10.92
N VAL A 108 9.27 0.66 -10.17
CA VAL A 108 9.09 0.45 -8.73
C VAL A 108 8.50 -0.94 -8.47
N LYS A 109 7.47 -1.32 -9.23
CA LYS A 109 6.79 -2.63 -9.10
C LYS A 109 7.76 -3.79 -9.39
N GLN A 110 8.53 -3.69 -10.48
CA GLN A 110 9.51 -4.70 -10.89
C GLN A 110 10.67 -4.85 -9.89
N GLU A 111 11.22 -3.75 -9.39
CA GLU A 111 12.31 -3.80 -8.42
C GLU A 111 11.82 -4.39 -7.08
N LEU A 112 10.57 -4.11 -6.71
CA LEU A 112 9.94 -4.68 -5.51
C LEU A 112 9.79 -6.21 -5.63
N GLU A 113 9.34 -6.72 -6.77
CA GLU A 113 9.28 -8.17 -7.07
C GLU A 113 10.68 -8.83 -7.09
N CYS A 114 11.70 -8.11 -7.58
CA CYS A 114 13.09 -8.57 -7.60
C CYS A 114 13.68 -8.71 -6.18
N GLN A 115 13.40 -7.75 -5.28
CA GLN A 115 13.81 -7.81 -3.87
C GLN A 115 13.14 -8.98 -3.14
N SER A 116 11.90 -9.25 -3.51
CA SER A 116 11.03 -10.27 -2.95
C SER A 116 11.45 -11.70 -3.29
N SER A 117 12.16 -11.89 -4.41
CA SER A 117 12.65 -13.20 -4.87
C SER A 117 14.03 -13.58 -4.29
N LYS A 118 14.71 -12.65 -3.62
CA LYS A 118 16.06 -12.86 -3.07
C LYS A 118 16.06 -13.42 -1.64
N HIS A 119 14.89 -13.62 -1.02
CA HIS A 119 14.67 -14.12 0.35
C HIS A 119 13.53 -15.13 0.37
#